data_AF-A0A9E5G7L1-F1
#
_entry.id   AF-A0A9E5G7L1-F1
#
_cell.length_a   1.000
_cell.length_b   1.000
_cell.length_c   1.000
_cell.angle_alpha   90.00
_cell.angle_beta   90.00
_cell.angle_gamma   90.00
#
_symmetry.space_group_name_H-M   'P 1'
#
loop_
_entity.id
_entity.type
_entity.pdbx_description
1 polymer ?
#
loop_
_entity_poly.entity_id
_entity_poly.type
_entity_poly.pdbx_seq_one_letter_code
_entity_poly.pdbx_strand_id
1 'polypeptide(L)'
;MTTLDTLKKQYSATRRILWVYPVLLIAAAVLIFINSYAAFAMLGIAVLVQIFVFRRLQKKYQSDVAGAIVENTVCKKLESAKYTPADGGAMSPETVKAAVLLPYRDEKGGCLLKMGIDGSEDGRRVSLCDATLLQRFQLVKNGKSRVHFVSGCLIRVQLKSDTGCDRQIVDKDLMPTPVRLEYYSSRIEEDDASALGESFISYKSPDSAPLPAGFAKQLGLLAAYTPGKIGISLRSNTLTVFLRDRFLARPISFSKAPTQQLIDFDPMPELAYIIRMAKAIDNEK
;
A
#
# COMPACT_ATOMS: atom_id res chain seq x y z
N MET A 1 4.41 20.03 8.75
CA MET A 1 3.97 18.91 9.60
C MET A 1 2.67 19.27 10.31
N THR A 2 1.66 18.41 10.17
CA THR A 2 0.39 18.55 10.88
C THR A 2 0.56 18.14 12.34
N THR A 3 0.29 19.05 13.29
CA THR A 3 0.43 18.78 14.72
C THR A 3 -0.81 18.08 15.30
N LEU A 4 -0.63 17.32 16.40
CA LEU A 4 -1.73 16.65 17.10
C LEU A 4 -2.86 17.64 17.50
N ASP A 5 -2.51 18.85 17.91
CA ASP A 5 -3.49 19.87 18.28
C ASP A 5 -4.31 20.36 17.07
N THR A 6 -3.67 20.47 15.91
CA THR A 6 -4.37 20.78 14.65
C THR A 6 -5.37 19.67 14.32
N LEU A 7 -4.99 18.40 14.46
CA LEU A 7 -5.88 17.25 14.23
C LEU A 7 -7.03 17.21 15.23
N LYS A 8 -6.78 17.51 16.52
CA LYS A 8 -7.83 17.62 17.55
C LYS A 8 -8.84 18.74 17.24
N LYS A 9 -8.38 19.89 16.75
CA LYS A 9 -9.25 20.99 16.31
C LYS A 9 -10.09 20.60 15.09
N GLN A 10 -9.50 19.92 14.10
CA GLN A 10 -10.24 19.41 12.94
C GLN A 10 -11.28 18.36 13.34
N TYR A 11 -10.91 17.46 14.27
CA TYR A 11 -11.82 16.48 14.86
C TYR A 11 -13.02 17.16 15.53
N SER A 12 -12.80 18.15 16.38
CA SER A 12 -13.89 18.85 17.08
C SER A 12 -14.79 19.62 16.11
N ALA A 13 -14.22 20.27 15.09
CA ALA A 13 -14.99 20.96 14.04
C ALA A 13 -15.88 19.98 13.25
N THR A 14 -15.32 18.85 12.81
CA THR A 14 -16.07 17.82 12.08
C THR A 14 -17.18 17.21 12.95
N ARG A 15 -16.90 16.96 14.24
CA ARG A 15 -17.87 16.41 15.19
C ARG A 15 -19.02 17.38 15.52
N ARG A 16 -18.78 18.69 15.50
CA ARG A 16 -19.85 19.69 15.64
C ARG A 16 -20.82 19.65 14.47
N ILE A 17 -20.31 19.50 13.25
CA ILE A 17 -21.15 19.42 12.03
C ILE A 17 -21.98 18.13 12.01
N LEU A 18 -21.46 17.04 12.59
CA LEU A 18 -22.25 15.81 12.76
C LEU A 18 -23.55 16.05 13.54
N TRP A 19 -23.56 16.97 14.51
CA TRP A 19 -24.76 17.32 15.28
C TRP A 19 -25.79 18.15 14.50
N VAL A 20 -25.39 18.81 13.41
CA VAL A 20 -26.33 19.53 12.53
C VAL A 20 -27.25 18.56 11.81
N TYR A 21 -26.74 17.38 11.45
CA TYR A 21 -27.50 16.37 10.73
C TYR A 21 -28.76 15.87 11.47
N PRO A 22 -28.69 15.37 12.73
CA PRO A 22 -29.89 14.96 13.46
C PRO A 22 -30.87 16.12 13.70
N VAL A 23 -30.38 17.36 13.87
CA VAL A 23 -31.27 18.54 13.99
C VAL A 23 -32.08 18.74 12.71
N LEU A 24 -31.46 18.62 11.54
CA LEU A 24 -32.17 18.70 10.25
C LEU A 24 -33.18 17.56 10.09
N LEU A 25 -32.86 16.35 10.56
CA LEU A 25 -33.79 15.22 10.52
C LEU A 25 -34.99 15.40 11.45
N ILE A 26 -34.76 15.89 12.67
CA ILE A 26 -35.84 16.19 13.63
C ILE A 26 -36.74 17.29 13.05
N ALA A 27 -36.16 18.36 12.52
CA ALA A 27 -36.93 19.44 11.90
C ALA A 27 -37.73 18.96 10.69
N ALA A 28 -37.16 18.10 9.85
CA ALA A 28 -37.89 17.46 8.75
C ALA A 28 -39.06 16.61 9.26
N ALA A 29 -38.85 15.83 10.33
CA ALA A 29 -39.90 15.00 10.94
C ALA A 29 -41.07 15.83 11.48
N VAL A 30 -40.78 16.97 12.12
CA VAL A 30 -41.83 17.92 12.56
C VAL A 30 -42.58 18.51 11.36
N LEU A 31 -41.86 18.90 10.30
CA LEU A 31 -42.47 19.47 9.10
C LEU A 31 -43.38 18.51 8.35
N ILE A 32 -43.21 17.19 8.47
CA ILE A 32 -44.10 16.19 7.84
C ILE A 32 -45.56 16.42 8.26
N PHE A 33 -45.80 16.80 9.51
CA PHE A 33 -47.14 17.03 10.05
C PHE A 33 -47.73 18.40 9.71
N ILE A 34 -46.91 19.32 9.17
CA ILE A 34 -47.31 20.71 8.89
C ILE A 34 -47.38 20.94 7.37
N ASN A 35 -46.32 20.60 6.64
CA ASN A 35 -46.19 20.79 5.21
C ASN A 35 -45.23 19.75 4.62
N SER A 36 -45.77 18.78 3.88
CA SER A 36 -45.02 17.69 3.28
C SER A 36 -43.96 18.16 2.28
N TYR A 37 -44.23 19.19 1.48
CA TYR A 37 -43.24 19.76 0.55
C TYR A 37 -42.06 20.39 1.28
N ALA A 38 -42.31 21.10 2.38
CA ALA A 38 -41.26 21.67 3.22
C ALA A 38 -40.40 20.58 3.88
N ALA A 39 -41.02 19.47 4.31
CA ALA A 39 -40.31 18.31 4.84
C ALA A 39 -39.37 17.68 3.79
N PHE A 40 -39.85 17.49 2.55
CA PHE A 40 -39.02 16.97 1.46
C PHE A 40 -37.84 17.90 1.12
N ALA A 41 -38.09 19.22 1.07
CA ALA A 41 -37.02 20.20 0.86
C ALA A 41 -35.95 20.11 1.96
N MET A 42 -36.36 19.96 3.23
CA MET A 42 -35.45 19.82 4.36
C MET A 42 -34.63 18.53 4.32
N LEU A 43 -35.23 17.41 3.94
CA LEU A 43 -34.49 16.16 3.70
C LEU A 43 -33.47 16.31 2.57
N GLY A 44 -33.84 17.00 1.49
CA GLY A 44 -32.92 17.35 0.40
C GLY A 44 -31.71 18.13 0.90
N ILE A 45 -31.94 19.16 1.73
CA ILE A 45 -30.87 19.94 2.37
C ILE A 45 -29.99 19.04 3.26
N ALA A 46 -30.58 18.15 4.06
CA ALA A 46 -29.83 17.22 4.90
C ALA A 46 -28.90 16.31 4.07
N VAL A 47 -29.38 15.79 2.94
CA VAL A 47 -28.56 15.00 2.00
C VAL A 47 -27.41 15.83 1.41
N LEU A 48 -27.69 17.07 1.00
CA LEU A 48 -26.64 17.97 0.49
C LEU A 48 -25.56 18.25 1.54
N VAL A 49 -25.96 18.53 2.78
CA VAL A 49 -25.02 18.74 3.90
C VAL A 49 -24.18 17.47 4.14
N GLN A 50 -24.80 16.29 4.12
CA GLN A 50 -24.10 15.02 4.34
C GLN A 50 -23.05 14.74 3.24
N ILE A 51 -23.42 14.91 1.97
CA ILE A 51 -22.56 14.58 0.82
C ILE A 51 -21.48 15.64 0.60
N PHE A 52 -21.83 16.92 0.66
CA PHE A 52 -20.92 18.01 0.25
C PHE A 52 -20.14 18.62 1.42
N VAL A 53 -20.66 18.56 2.65
CA VAL A 53 -19.98 19.13 3.81
C VAL A 53 -19.34 18.01 4.64
N PHE A 54 -20.16 17.14 5.23
CA PHE A 54 -19.66 16.15 6.18
C PHE A 54 -18.66 15.17 5.53
N ARG A 55 -19.02 14.56 4.39
CA ARG A 55 -18.13 13.61 3.69
C ARG A 55 -16.80 14.24 3.26
N ARG A 56 -16.79 15.52 2.87
CA ARG A 56 -15.54 16.23 2.48
C ARG A 56 -14.64 16.46 3.68
N LEU A 57 -15.20 16.95 4.78
CA LEU A 57 -14.46 17.15 6.04
C LEU A 57 -13.95 15.84 6.60
N GLN A 58 -14.77 14.79 6.56
CA GLN A 58 -14.41 13.44 6.98
C GLN A 58 -13.21 12.93 6.18
N LYS A 59 -13.27 12.97 4.84
CA LYS A 59 -12.15 12.54 3.98
C LYS A 59 -10.89 13.35 4.24
N LYS A 60 -11.01 14.68 4.38
CA LYS A 60 -9.87 15.56 4.67
C LYS A 60 -9.22 15.20 6.01
N TYR A 61 -10.00 15.06 7.07
CA TYR A 61 -9.49 14.65 8.38
C TYR A 61 -8.79 13.29 8.33
N GLN A 62 -9.38 12.29 7.66
CA GLN A 62 -8.74 10.98 7.52
C GLN A 62 -7.40 11.09 6.78
N SER A 63 -7.35 11.86 5.69
CA SER A 63 -6.14 12.10 4.93
C SER A 63 -5.08 12.82 5.78
N ASP A 64 -5.47 13.84 6.54
CA ASP A 64 -4.56 14.65 7.35
C ASP A 64 -3.99 13.82 8.52
N VAL A 65 -4.80 12.97 9.16
CA VAL A 65 -4.34 12.03 10.20
C VAL A 65 -3.43 10.96 9.60
N ALA A 66 -3.79 10.36 8.47
CA ALA A 66 -2.96 9.35 7.82
C ALA A 66 -1.60 9.92 7.40
N GLY A 67 -1.60 11.14 6.85
CA GLY A 67 -0.38 11.87 6.51
C GLY A 67 0.48 12.16 7.74
N ALA A 68 -0.13 12.63 8.84
CA ALA A 68 0.60 12.89 10.08
C ALA A 68 1.26 11.62 10.65
N ILE A 69 0.59 10.47 10.58
CA ILE A 69 1.15 9.18 11.00
C ILE A 69 2.39 8.85 10.16
N VAL A 70 2.25 8.88 8.83
CA VAL A 70 3.32 8.54 7.89
C VAL A 70 4.51 9.50 8.04
N GLU A 71 4.27 10.80 8.10
CA GLU A 71 5.29 11.84 8.30
C GLU A 71 6.03 11.65 9.63
N ASN A 72 5.31 11.27 10.70
CA ASN A 72 5.88 11.14 12.03
C ASN A 72 6.59 9.80 12.27
N THR A 73 6.41 8.81 11.39
CA THR A 73 6.95 7.45 11.54
C THR A 73 7.83 7.05 10.36
N VAL A 74 7.24 6.62 9.24
CA VAL A 74 7.95 6.09 8.08
C VAL A 74 8.91 7.12 7.49
N CYS A 75 8.47 8.37 7.32
CA CYS A 75 9.32 9.43 6.77
C CYS A 75 10.53 9.75 7.65
N LYS A 76 10.44 9.57 8.98
CA LYS A 76 11.58 9.81 9.88
C LYS A 76 12.68 8.76 9.76
N LYS A 77 12.38 7.61 9.15
CA LYS A 77 13.35 6.54 8.89
C LYS A 77 14.16 6.78 7.61
N LEU A 78 13.86 7.83 6.87
CA LEU A 78 14.48 8.12 5.58
C LEU A 78 15.02 9.56 5.60
N GLU A 79 16.20 9.72 5.04
CA GLU A 79 16.78 11.02 4.73
C GLU A 79 15.97 11.71 3.63
N SER A 80 15.79 13.03 3.74
CA SER A 80 15.10 13.86 2.73
C SER A 80 13.73 13.33 2.30
N ALA A 81 12.99 12.70 3.22
CA ALA A 81 11.73 12.07 2.93
C ALA A 81 10.66 13.06 2.43
N LYS A 82 9.98 12.70 1.34
CA LYS A 82 8.85 13.43 0.76
C LYS A 82 7.63 12.51 0.70
N TYR A 83 6.52 12.95 1.27
CA TYR A 83 5.25 12.25 1.24
C TYR A 83 4.28 12.89 0.25
N THR A 84 3.63 12.05 -0.57
CA THR A 84 2.70 12.44 -1.64
C THR A 84 1.41 11.63 -1.50
N PRO A 85 0.36 12.15 -0.84
CA PRO A 85 -0.85 11.37 -0.50
C PRO A 85 -1.67 10.94 -1.72
N ALA A 86 -1.66 11.78 -2.77
CA ALA A 86 -2.59 11.65 -3.89
C ALA A 86 -2.19 10.60 -4.94
N ASP A 87 -0.95 10.14 -4.95
CA ASP A 87 -0.40 9.23 -5.95
C ASP A 87 0.74 8.38 -5.37
N GLY A 88 1.50 7.70 -6.21
CA GLY A 88 2.62 6.82 -5.82
C GLY A 88 3.96 7.55 -5.57
N GLY A 89 4.02 8.89 -5.62
CA GLY A 89 5.28 9.62 -5.54
C GLY A 89 6.15 9.34 -6.76
N ALA A 90 7.41 8.94 -6.57
CA ALA A 90 8.27 8.51 -7.67
C ALA A 90 7.93 7.12 -8.22
N MET A 91 6.99 6.38 -7.61
CA MET A 91 6.49 5.12 -8.15
C MET A 91 5.43 5.38 -9.21
N SER A 92 5.62 4.79 -10.38
CA SER A 92 4.68 4.86 -11.50
C SER A 92 4.24 3.45 -11.95
N PRO A 93 3.15 3.33 -12.73
CA PRO A 93 2.76 2.05 -13.33
C PRO A 93 3.89 1.37 -14.12
N GLU A 94 4.75 2.14 -14.79
CA GLU A 94 5.93 1.65 -15.50
C GLU A 94 6.96 1.07 -14.53
N THR A 95 7.10 1.64 -13.33
CA THR A 95 7.97 1.10 -12.28
C THR A 95 7.47 -0.26 -11.81
N VAL A 96 6.15 -0.43 -11.67
CA VAL A 96 5.54 -1.72 -11.31
C VAL A 96 5.75 -2.75 -12.42
N LYS A 97 5.54 -2.35 -13.67
CA LYS A 97 5.78 -3.20 -14.85
C LYS A 97 7.25 -3.63 -14.94
N ALA A 98 8.18 -2.70 -14.74
CA ALA A 98 9.62 -2.94 -14.79
C ALA A 98 10.12 -3.85 -13.66
N ALA A 99 9.40 -3.93 -12.54
CA ALA A 99 9.74 -4.86 -11.47
C ALA A 99 9.51 -6.33 -11.86
N VAL A 100 8.67 -6.62 -12.87
CA VAL A 100 8.32 -8.00 -13.29
C VAL A 100 7.85 -8.89 -12.12
N LEU A 101 7.29 -8.28 -11.06
CA LEU A 101 6.97 -8.97 -9.81
C LEU A 101 5.51 -9.43 -9.74
N LEU A 102 4.61 -8.58 -10.23
CA LEU A 102 3.18 -8.83 -10.22
C LEU A 102 2.64 -8.64 -11.64
N PRO A 103 1.65 -9.45 -12.06
CA PRO A 103 0.94 -9.24 -13.31
C PRO A 103 0.45 -7.80 -13.43
N TYR A 104 0.98 -7.10 -14.42
CA TYR A 104 0.58 -5.75 -14.77
C TYR A 104 -0.24 -5.80 -16.05
N ARG A 105 -1.40 -5.13 -16.03
CA ARG A 105 -2.24 -4.96 -17.22
C ARG A 105 -2.31 -3.49 -17.56
N ASP A 106 -1.98 -3.19 -18.81
CA ASP A 106 -1.99 -1.83 -19.33
C ASP A 106 -3.42 -1.42 -19.71
N GLU A 107 -4.27 -1.32 -18.69
CA GLU A 107 -5.66 -0.92 -18.82
C GLU A 107 -6.01 0.16 -17.79
N LYS A 108 -7.01 0.99 -18.11
CA LYS A 108 -7.45 2.07 -17.21
C LYS A 108 -7.93 1.47 -15.88
N GLY A 109 -7.29 1.88 -14.79
CA GLY A 109 -7.58 1.36 -13.45
C GLY A 109 -6.96 -0.02 -13.16
N GLY A 110 -6.09 -0.53 -14.04
CA GLY A 110 -5.35 -1.77 -13.84
C GLY A 110 -4.29 -1.70 -12.74
N CYS A 111 -3.81 -0.48 -12.45
CA CYS A 111 -2.88 -0.18 -11.38
C CYS A 111 -3.29 1.12 -10.68
N LEU A 112 -3.46 1.07 -9.36
CA LEU A 112 -3.72 2.23 -8.52
C LEU A 112 -2.59 2.37 -7.51
N LEU A 113 -1.92 3.53 -7.51
CA LEU A 113 -0.86 3.87 -6.57
C LEU A 113 -1.29 5.07 -5.72
N LYS A 114 -1.06 5.00 -4.41
CA LYS A 114 -1.41 6.04 -3.44
C LYS A 114 -0.37 6.11 -2.32
N MET A 115 -0.40 7.21 -1.55
CA MET A 115 0.41 7.36 -0.35
C MET A 115 1.92 7.23 -0.63
N GLY A 116 2.41 7.77 -1.75
CA GLY A 116 3.81 7.71 -2.13
C GLY A 116 4.74 8.36 -1.10
N ILE A 117 5.86 7.71 -0.82
CA ILE A 117 6.95 8.22 0.01
C ILE A 117 8.24 8.00 -0.76
N ASP A 118 9.06 9.05 -0.85
CA ASP A 118 10.38 9.02 -1.50
C ASP A 118 11.42 9.57 -0.55
N GLY A 119 12.59 8.93 -0.45
CA GLY A 119 13.70 9.40 0.37
C GLY A 119 14.98 8.63 0.07
N SER A 120 15.96 8.74 0.95
CA SER A 120 17.17 7.92 0.92
C SER A 120 17.50 7.31 2.27
N GLU A 121 18.33 6.29 2.27
CA GLU A 121 18.92 5.69 3.47
C GLU A 121 20.31 5.16 3.13
N ASP A 122 21.36 5.63 3.81
CA ASP A 122 22.76 5.24 3.56
C ASP A 122 23.17 5.31 2.09
N GLY A 123 22.70 6.37 1.40
CA GLY A 123 22.95 6.60 -0.03
C GLY A 123 22.12 5.74 -0.99
N ARG A 124 21.15 4.96 -0.51
CA ARG A 124 20.20 4.22 -1.35
C ARG A 124 18.93 5.02 -1.52
N ARG A 125 18.44 5.18 -2.74
CA ARG A 125 17.12 5.77 -2.97
C ARG A 125 16.04 4.76 -2.57
N VAL A 126 15.10 5.20 -1.76
CA VAL A 126 13.97 4.39 -1.29
C VAL A 126 12.67 5.07 -1.71
N SER A 127 11.81 4.32 -2.38
CA SER A 127 10.46 4.75 -2.75
C SER A 127 9.46 3.69 -2.30
N LEU A 128 8.33 4.09 -1.73
CA LEU A 128 7.27 3.16 -1.37
C LEU A 128 5.89 3.79 -1.51
N CYS A 129 4.89 2.97 -1.81
CA CYS A 129 3.50 3.40 -1.95
C CYS A 129 2.53 2.24 -1.69
N ASP A 130 1.28 2.58 -1.38
CA ASP A 130 0.19 1.60 -1.44
C ASP A 130 -0.14 1.32 -2.91
N ALA A 131 -0.25 0.04 -3.28
CA ALA A 131 -0.50 -0.42 -4.62
C ALA A 131 -1.65 -1.42 -4.66
N THR A 132 -2.56 -1.23 -5.61
CA THR A 132 -3.60 -2.20 -5.97
C THR A 132 -3.50 -2.53 -7.46
N LEU A 133 -3.37 -3.81 -7.76
CA LEU A 133 -3.29 -4.33 -9.13
C LEU A 133 -4.47 -5.23 -9.46
N LEU A 134 -5.06 -4.97 -10.62
CA LEU A 134 -6.11 -5.79 -11.21
C LEU A 134 -5.51 -7.02 -11.91
N GLN A 135 -6.01 -8.18 -11.54
CA GLN A 135 -5.68 -9.47 -12.14
C GLN A 135 -6.96 -10.10 -12.69
N ARG A 136 -6.89 -10.66 -13.90
CA ARG A 136 -7.96 -11.48 -14.47
C ARG A 136 -7.41 -12.86 -14.81
N PHE A 137 -8.19 -13.89 -14.52
CA PHE A 137 -7.86 -15.27 -14.86
C PHE A 137 -9.13 -16.08 -15.09
N GLN A 138 -8.99 -17.22 -15.76
CA GLN A 138 -10.08 -18.17 -15.95
C GLN A 138 -9.98 -19.30 -14.93
N LEU A 139 -11.12 -19.73 -14.40
CA LEU A 139 -11.18 -20.91 -13.55
C LEU A 139 -11.04 -22.18 -14.38
N VAL A 140 -10.11 -23.05 -14.00
CA VAL A 140 -9.86 -24.34 -14.67
C VAL A 140 -11.12 -25.21 -14.73
N LYS A 141 -11.96 -25.19 -13.69
CA LYS A 141 -13.13 -26.07 -13.58
C LYS A 141 -14.28 -25.74 -14.56
N ASN A 142 -14.43 -24.48 -14.99
CA ASN A 142 -15.61 -24.07 -15.77
C ASN A 142 -15.36 -22.91 -16.76
N GLY A 143 -14.11 -22.51 -16.98
CA GLY A 143 -13.73 -21.42 -17.90
C GLY A 143 -14.22 -20.02 -17.50
N LYS A 144 -14.86 -19.86 -16.33
CA LYS A 144 -15.40 -18.56 -15.92
C LYS A 144 -14.28 -17.57 -15.62
N SER A 145 -14.36 -16.40 -16.25
CA SER A 145 -13.48 -15.27 -15.97
C SER A 145 -13.71 -14.76 -14.54
N ARG A 146 -12.61 -14.53 -13.82
CA ARG A 146 -12.59 -13.96 -12.47
C ARG A 146 -11.72 -12.72 -12.46
N VAL A 147 -12.15 -11.76 -11.66
CA VAL A 147 -11.39 -10.56 -11.32
C VAL A 147 -10.87 -10.74 -9.90
N HIS A 148 -9.58 -10.46 -9.72
CA HIS A 148 -8.90 -10.46 -8.44
C HIS A 148 -8.09 -9.18 -8.30
N PHE A 149 -8.08 -8.60 -7.10
CA PHE A 149 -7.25 -7.44 -6.80
C PHE A 149 -6.18 -7.86 -5.82
N VAL A 150 -4.92 -7.67 -6.20
CA VAL A 150 -3.80 -7.79 -5.27
C VAL A 150 -3.51 -6.40 -4.74
N SER A 151 -3.65 -6.23 -3.43
CA SER A 151 -3.44 -4.94 -2.76
C SER A 151 -2.42 -5.09 -1.64
N GLY A 152 -1.58 -4.08 -1.48
CA GLY A 152 -0.54 -4.08 -0.46
C GLY A 152 0.39 -2.88 -0.61
N CYS A 153 1.58 -2.97 0.00
CA CYS A 153 2.59 -1.94 -0.06
C CYS A 153 3.71 -2.40 -1.00
N LEU A 154 4.05 -1.54 -1.96
CA LEU A 154 5.18 -1.74 -2.87
C LEU A 154 6.33 -0.85 -2.42
N ILE A 155 7.49 -1.46 -2.18
CA ILE A 155 8.72 -0.81 -1.75
C ILE A 155 9.79 -1.06 -2.81
N ARG A 156 10.49 -0.01 -3.21
CA ARG A 156 11.60 -0.05 -4.15
C ARG A 156 12.84 0.56 -3.49
N VAL A 157 13.95 -0.17 -3.54
CA VAL A 157 15.26 0.27 -3.05
C VAL A 157 16.25 0.20 -4.20
N GLN A 158 16.92 1.31 -4.45
CA GLN A 158 18.03 1.41 -5.40
C GLN A 158 19.32 0.98 -4.69
N LEU A 159 19.87 -0.16 -5.10
CA LEU A 159 21.14 -0.71 -4.62
C LEU A 159 22.32 0.11 -5.17
N LYS A 160 23.48 -0.01 -4.51
CA LYS A 160 24.68 0.76 -4.86
C LYS A 160 25.38 0.23 -6.10
N SER A 161 25.22 -1.05 -6.38
CA SER A 161 25.81 -1.71 -7.54
C SER A 161 24.79 -2.59 -8.26
N ASP A 162 25.04 -2.84 -9.54
CA ASP A 162 24.29 -3.83 -10.30
C ASP A 162 24.64 -5.22 -9.77
N THR A 163 23.66 -6.01 -9.34
CA THR A 163 23.89 -7.36 -8.83
C THR A 163 24.13 -8.39 -9.95
N GLY A 164 23.71 -8.10 -11.18
CA GLY A 164 23.63 -9.06 -12.29
C GLY A 164 22.46 -10.05 -12.13
N CYS A 165 21.65 -9.92 -11.07
CA CYS A 165 20.49 -10.78 -10.86
C CYS A 165 19.30 -10.27 -11.68
N ASP A 166 18.48 -11.20 -12.16
CA ASP A 166 17.13 -10.94 -12.63
C ASP A 166 16.21 -12.06 -12.16
N ARG A 167 15.79 -11.94 -10.89
CA ARG A 167 15.06 -12.98 -10.15
C ARG A 167 13.80 -12.43 -9.48
N GLN A 168 12.75 -13.24 -9.48
CA GLN A 168 11.57 -13.02 -8.67
C GLN A 168 11.38 -14.17 -7.69
N ILE A 169 11.14 -13.79 -6.44
CA ILE A 169 10.94 -14.72 -5.34
C ILE A 169 9.58 -14.37 -4.76
N VAL A 170 8.63 -15.28 -4.89
CA VAL A 170 7.23 -15.03 -4.53
C VAL A 170 6.74 -16.08 -3.57
N ASP A 171 6.02 -15.65 -2.54
CA ASP A 171 5.21 -16.59 -1.76
C ASP A 171 4.17 -17.24 -2.69
N LYS A 172 4.00 -18.56 -2.59
CA LYS A 172 3.12 -19.35 -3.46
C LYS A 172 1.66 -18.85 -3.46
N ASP A 173 1.23 -18.24 -2.36
CA ASP A 173 -0.12 -17.71 -2.18
C ASP A 173 -0.20 -16.19 -2.40
N LEU A 174 0.87 -15.53 -2.86
CA LEU A 174 0.89 -14.10 -3.13
C LEU A 174 -0.22 -13.68 -4.11
N MET A 175 -0.44 -14.53 -5.11
CA MET A 175 -1.50 -14.40 -6.11
C MET A 175 -2.07 -15.79 -6.47
N PRO A 176 -3.24 -15.87 -7.11
CA PRO A 176 -3.83 -17.15 -7.51
C PRO A 176 -2.88 -17.97 -8.39
N THR A 177 -2.78 -19.28 -8.13
CA THR A 177 -1.89 -20.19 -8.88
C THR A 177 -2.01 -20.08 -10.40
N PRO A 178 -3.21 -20.03 -11.02
CA PRO A 178 -3.31 -19.88 -12.48
C PRO A 178 -2.68 -18.59 -12.99
N VAL A 179 -2.85 -17.49 -12.25
CA VAL A 179 -2.25 -16.19 -12.59
C VAL A 179 -0.72 -16.26 -12.49
N ARG A 180 -0.19 -16.88 -11.43
CA ARG A 180 1.26 -17.03 -11.22
C ARG A 180 1.89 -17.83 -12.34
N LEU A 181 1.34 -19.01 -12.65
CA LEU A 181 1.88 -19.90 -13.67
C LEU A 181 1.83 -19.27 -15.07
N GLU A 182 0.73 -18.58 -15.41
CA GLU A 182 0.62 -17.86 -16.68
C GLU A 182 1.66 -16.73 -16.77
N TYR A 183 1.76 -15.90 -15.72
CA TYR A 183 2.64 -14.73 -15.71
C TYR A 183 4.12 -15.09 -15.76
N TYR A 184 4.53 -16.16 -15.07
CA TYR A 184 5.92 -16.61 -15.01
C TYR A 184 6.26 -17.70 -16.05
N SER A 185 5.37 -18.00 -16.98
CA SER A 185 5.55 -19.08 -17.98
C SER A 185 6.79 -18.95 -18.87
N SER A 186 7.32 -17.73 -19.06
CA SER A 186 8.55 -17.47 -19.81
C SER A 186 9.82 -17.48 -18.97
N ARG A 187 9.72 -17.74 -17.66
CA ARG A 187 10.84 -17.77 -16.72
C ARG A 187 11.17 -19.19 -16.29
N ILE A 188 12.42 -19.39 -15.88
CA ILE A 188 12.89 -20.66 -15.35
C ILE A 188 12.54 -20.69 -13.86
N GLU A 189 11.67 -21.62 -13.45
CA GLU A 189 11.45 -21.95 -12.04
C GLU A 189 12.66 -22.74 -11.51
N GLU A 190 13.16 -22.41 -10.32
CA GLU A 190 14.27 -23.14 -9.72
C GLU A 190 13.78 -24.35 -8.93
N ASP A 191 14.33 -25.53 -9.26
CA ASP A 191 13.92 -26.81 -8.69
C ASP A 191 14.24 -26.95 -7.19
N ASP A 192 15.30 -26.30 -6.70
CA ASP A 192 15.70 -26.31 -5.28
C ASP A 192 15.88 -24.89 -4.74
N ALA A 193 14.78 -24.34 -4.23
CA ALA A 193 14.74 -23.09 -3.49
C ALA A 193 14.61 -23.33 -1.97
N SER A 194 14.97 -24.51 -1.47
CA SER A 194 14.77 -24.91 -0.07
C SER A 194 15.35 -23.90 0.94
N ALA A 195 16.47 -23.28 0.60
CA ALA A 195 17.10 -22.23 1.41
C ALA A 195 16.20 -20.98 1.62
N LEU A 196 15.25 -20.71 0.72
CA LEU A 196 14.31 -19.58 0.82
C LEU A 196 13.12 -19.89 1.75
N GLY A 197 12.87 -21.16 2.06
CA GLY A 197 11.73 -21.65 2.83
C GLY A 197 10.60 -22.20 1.95
N GLU A 198 9.83 -23.15 2.49
CA GLU A 198 8.85 -23.98 1.75
C GLU A 198 7.69 -23.20 1.11
N SER A 199 7.43 -21.96 1.53
CA SER A 199 6.36 -21.13 0.96
C SER A 199 6.80 -20.34 -0.27
N PHE A 200 8.11 -20.24 -0.54
CA PHE A 200 8.65 -19.41 -1.61
C PHE A 200 8.97 -20.21 -2.86
N ILE A 201 8.75 -19.56 -4.00
CA ILE A 201 9.11 -20.06 -5.33
C ILE A 201 10.00 -19.00 -5.98
N SER A 202 11.06 -19.47 -6.65
CA SER A 202 12.06 -18.62 -7.32
C SER A 202 11.96 -18.77 -8.83
N TYR A 203 11.84 -17.65 -9.53
CA TYR A 203 11.84 -17.53 -10.99
C TYR A 203 13.03 -16.69 -11.44
N LYS A 204 13.74 -17.13 -12.49
CA LYS A 204 14.89 -16.40 -13.04
C LYS A 204 14.85 -16.27 -14.55
N SER A 205 15.56 -15.26 -15.06
CA SER A 205 16.00 -15.26 -16.46
C SER A 205 17.15 -16.25 -16.67
N PRO A 206 17.38 -16.73 -17.90
CA PRO A 206 18.46 -17.67 -18.21
C PRO A 206 19.85 -17.19 -17.76
N ASP A 207 20.14 -15.90 -17.97
CA ASP A 207 21.46 -15.31 -17.70
C ASP A 207 21.57 -14.66 -16.30
N SER A 208 20.60 -14.90 -15.41
CA SER A 208 20.62 -14.29 -14.08
C SER A 208 21.77 -14.82 -13.25
N ALA A 209 22.55 -13.92 -12.66
CA ALA A 209 23.52 -14.27 -11.62
C ALA A 209 22.84 -14.99 -10.44
N PRO A 210 23.60 -15.78 -9.64
CA PRO A 210 23.14 -16.33 -8.38
C PRO A 210 22.62 -15.24 -7.43
N LEU A 211 21.74 -15.61 -6.50
CA LEU A 211 21.37 -14.69 -5.43
C LEU A 211 22.59 -14.36 -4.58
N PRO A 212 22.71 -13.11 -4.08
CA PRO A 212 23.69 -12.77 -3.07
C PRO A 212 23.62 -13.74 -1.89
N ALA A 213 24.78 -14.10 -1.34
CA ALA A 213 24.85 -14.78 -0.06
C ALA A 213 24.09 -13.97 1.02
N GLY A 214 23.65 -14.66 2.07
CA GLY A 214 22.82 -14.04 3.11
C GLY A 214 21.43 -13.54 2.68
N PHE A 215 21.08 -13.48 1.38
CA PHE A 215 19.76 -13.06 0.91
C PHE A 215 18.65 -13.91 1.54
N ALA A 216 18.81 -15.24 1.48
CA ALA A 216 17.88 -16.20 2.06
C ALA A 216 17.66 -15.96 3.56
N LYS A 217 18.74 -15.68 4.30
CA LYS A 217 18.67 -15.34 5.72
C LYS A 217 17.88 -14.04 5.96
N GLN A 218 18.10 -13.01 5.15
CA GLN A 218 17.38 -11.74 5.28
C GLN A 218 15.90 -11.89 4.90
N LEU A 219 15.60 -12.70 3.87
CA LEU A 219 14.23 -13.04 3.50
C LEU A 219 13.53 -13.78 4.65
N GLY A 220 14.17 -14.79 5.24
CA GLY A 220 13.62 -15.51 6.38
C GLY A 220 13.29 -14.59 7.57
N LEU A 221 14.15 -13.62 7.87
CA LEU A 221 13.91 -12.63 8.93
C LEU A 221 12.74 -11.68 8.59
N LEU A 222 12.61 -11.27 7.33
CA LEU A 222 11.47 -10.45 6.88
C LEU A 222 10.17 -11.26 6.94
N ALA A 223 10.18 -12.52 6.46
CA ALA A 223 9.02 -13.41 6.45
C ALA A 223 8.55 -13.79 7.84
N ALA A 224 9.47 -14.06 8.78
CA ALA A 224 9.11 -14.36 10.17
C ALA A 224 8.44 -13.17 10.88
N TYR A 225 8.79 -11.94 10.50
CA TYR A 225 8.19 -10.73 11.07
C TYR A 225 6.88 -10.33 10.39
N THR A 226 6.76 -10.56 9.08
CA THR A 226 5.66 -10.05 8.26
C THR A 226 4.50 -11.05 8.25
N PRO A 227 3.31 -10.69 8.76
CA PRO A 227 2.15 -11.60 8.74
C PRO A 227 1.54 -11.80 7.34
N GLY A 228 1.85 -10.91 6.39
CA GLY A 228 1.34 -10.95 5.01
C GLY A 228 2.20 -11.79 4.05
N LYS A 229 1.77 -11.87 2.79
CA LYS A 229 2.51 -12.56 1.73
C LYS A 229 3.52 -11.64 1.07
N ILE A 230 4.71 -12.15 0.79
CA ILE A 230 5.83 -11.37 0.27
C ILE A 230 6.11 -11.75 -1.19
N GLY A 231 6.33 -10.74 -2.03
CA GLY A 231 6.99 -10.88 -3.31
C GLY A 231 8.25 -10.03 -3.35
N ILE A 232 9.32 -10.53 -3.93
CA ILE A 232 10.58 -9.81 -4.14
C ILE A 232 10.98 -9.95 -5.60
N SER A 233 11.43 -8.84 -6.18
CA SER A 233 12.13 -8.82 -7.44
C SER A 233 13.49 -8.17 -7.24
N LEU A 234 14.55 -8.89 -7.61
CA LEU A 234 15.92 -8.39 -7.61
C LEU A 234 16.39 -8.34 -9.07
N ARG A 235 16.47 -7.12 -9.61
CA ARG A 235 16.81 -6.87 -11.01
C ARG A 235 17.86 -5.79 -11.12
N SER A 236 18.98 -6.12 -11.74
CA SER A 236 20.12 -5.21 -11.90
C SER A 236 20.52 -4.59 -10.55
N ASN A 237 20.40 -3.28 -10.39
CA ASN A 237 20.65 -2.55 -9.15
C ASN A 237 19.35 -2.18 -8.38
N THR A 238 18.22 -2.84 -8.65
CA THR A 238 16.93 -2.52 -8.02
C THR A 238 16.39 -3.72 -7.25
N LEU A 239 16.12 -3.50 -5.96
CA LEU A 239 15.33 -4.40 -5.12
C LEU A 239 13.90 -3.85 -5.03
N THR A 240 12.92 -4.63 -5.48
CA THR A 240 11.49 -4.31 -5.32
C THR A 240 10.84 -5.36 -4.43
N VAL A 241 10.14 -4.94 -3.39
CA VAL A 241 9.43 -5.79 -2.45
C VAL A 241 7.96 -5.41 -2.45
N PHE A 242 7.08 -6.38 -2.53
CA PHE A 242 5.65 -6.21 -2.38
C PHE A 242 5.16 -6.99 -1.17
N LEU A 243 4.49 -6.30 -0.25
CA LEU A 243 3.91 -6.86 0.96
C LEU A 243 2.39 -6.86 0.82
N ARG A 244 1.80 -8.03 0.54
CA ARG A 244 0.35 -8.16 0.37
C ARG A 244 -0.36 -7.91 1.70
N ASP A 245 -1.50 -7.22 1.63
CA ASP A 245 -2.36 -6.91 2.76
C ASP A 245 -1.69 -6.04 3.85
N ARG A 246 -0.58 -5.37 3.49
CA ARG A 246 0.11 -4.36 4.29
C ARG A 246 -0.06 -2.99 3.63
N PHE A 247 -0.36 -1.96 4.39
CA PHE A 247 -0.69 -0.63 3.85
C PHE A 247 -0.14 0.48 4.74
N LEU A 248 0.27 1.58 4.10
CA LEU A 248 0.54 2.87 4.76
C LEU A 248 -0.78 3.49 5.25
N ALA A 249 -1.84 3.35 4.46
CA ALA A 249 -3.17 3.75 4.85
C ALA A 249 -3.75 2.80 5.92
N ARG A 250 -4.38 3.39 6.94
CA ARG A 250 -5.16 2.64 7.94
C ARG A 250 -6.55 3.24 8.12
N PRO A 251 -7.56 2.43 8.46
CA PRO A 251 -8.86 2.95 8.88
C PRO A 251 -8.70 3.87 10.09
N ILE A 252 -9.14 5.12 9.95
CA ILE A 252 -9.17 6.11 11.02
C ILE A 252 -10.62 6.28 11.48
N SER A 253 -10.85 5.96 12.74
CA SER A 253 -12.17 6.09 13.37
C SER A 253 -12.48 7.55 13.69
N PHE A 254 -13.78 7.90 13.59
CA PHE A 254 -14.34 9.17 14.05
C PHE A 254 -14.94 9.09 15.45
N SER A 255 -15.01 7.90 16.05
CA SER A 255 -15.62 7.74 17.37
C SER A 255 -14.79 8.38 18.49
N LYS A 256 -13.48 8.52 18.31
CA LYS A 256 -12.55 9.07 19.30
C LYS A 256 -11.64 10.11 18.67
N ALA A 257 -11.22 11.09 19.48
CA ALA A 257 -10.23 12.08 19.09
C ALA A 257 -8.87 11.41 18.80
N PRO A 258 -8.01 12.00 17.95
CA PRO A 258 -6.69 11.46 17.69
C PRO A 258 -5.83 11.56 18.95
N THR A 259 -5.02 10.53 19.19
CA THR A 259 -4.11 10.42 20.33
C THR A 259 -2.66 10.37 19.87
N GLN A 260 -1.72 10.64 20.78
CA GLN A 260 -0.30 10.54 20.46
C GLN A 260 0.10 9.12 20.02
N GLN A 261 -0.43 8.11 20.72
CA GLN A 261 -0.26 6.69 20.35
C GLN A 261 -0.73 6.37 18.92
N LEU A 262 -1.78 7.03 18.43
CA LEU A 262 -2.23 6.87 17.04
C LEU A 262 -1.19 7.43 16.06
N ILE A 263 -0.61 8.59 16.37
CA ILE A 263 0.35 9.31 15.52
C ILE A 263 1.73 8.65 15.52
N ASP A 264 2.11 7.99 16.62
CA ASP A 264 3.39 7.28 16.76
C ASP A 264 3.31 5.83 16.26
N PHE A 265 2.13 5.36 15.85
CA PHE A 265 1.98 4.03 15.28
C PHE A 265 2.68 3.95 13.93
N ASP A 266 3.70 3.11 13.82
CA ASP A 266 4.40 2.86 12.58
C ASP A 266 3.63 1.86 11.70
N PRO A 267 3.10 2.28 10.55
CA PRO A 267 2.36 1.38 9.65
C PRO A 267 3.29 0.47 8.83
N MET A 268 4.59 0.75 8.77
CA MET A 268 5.56 0.01 7.95
C MET A 268 6.87 -0.28 8.70
N PRO A 269 6.84 -1.05 9.79
CA PRO A 269 8.04 -1.51 10.47
C PRO A 269 8.92 -2.42 9.59
N GLU A 270 8.33 -3.14 8.63
CA GLU A 270 9.03 -4.00 7.67
C GLU A 270 10.09 -3.26 6.84
N LEU A 271 9.97 -1.93 6.68
CA LEU A 271 10.92 -1.12 5.94
C LEU A 271 12.37 -1.30 6.46
N ALA A 272 12.55 -1.44 7.78
CA ALA A 272 13.87 -1.66 8.38
C ALA A 272 14.49 -3.00 7.94
N TYR A 273 13.68 -4.05 7.82
CA TYR A 273 14.12 -5.37 7.35
C TYR A 273 14.50 -5.35 5.88
N ILE A 274 13.72 -4.62 5.05
CA ILE A 274 13.98 -4.46 3.61
C ILE A 274 15.26 -3.66 3.38
N ILE A 275 15.48 -2.57 4.13
CA ILE A 275 16.72 -1.80 4.09
C ILE A 275 17.91 -2.66 4.52
N ARG A 276 17.77 -3.46 5.58
CA ARG A 276 18.82 -4.38 6.01
C ARG A 276 19.13 -5.45 4.96
N MET A 277 18.11 -5.94 4.25
CA MET A 277 18.29 -6.84 3.11
C MET A 277 19.08 -6.16 1.98
N ALA A 278 18.72 -4.94 1.60
CA ALA A 278 19.46 -4.16 0.60
C ALA A 278 20.93 -3.93 1.01
N LYS A 279 21.18 -3.64 2.29
CA LYS A 279 22.54 -3.50 2.85
C LYS A 279 23.34 -4.79 2.75
N ALA A 280 22.73 -5.93 3.06
CA ALA A 280 23.40 -7.23 2.93
C ALA A 280 23.77 -7.54 1.48
N ILE A 281 22.89 -7.24 0.52
CA ILE A 281 23.15 -7.45 -0.91
C ILE A 281 24.33 -6.60 -1.40
N ASP A 282 24.43 -5.34 -0.98
CA ASP A 282 25.52 -4.46 -1.42
C ASP A 282 26.89 -4.81 -0.82
N ASN A 283 26.93 -5.41 0.37
CA ASN A 283 28.19 -5.70 1.09
C ASN A 283 28.95 -6.93 0.58
N GLU A 284 28.40 -7.64 -0.41
CA GLU A 284 28.99 -8.85 -0.97
C GLU A 284 29.71 -8.63 -2.30
N LYS A 285 29.85 -7.36 -2.70
CA LYS A 285 30.67 -6.91 -3.83
C LYS A 285 31.75 -5.97 -3.34
#